data_AF-A0A293MTS2-F1
#
_entry.id   AF-A0A293MTS2-F1
#
_cell.length_a   1.000
_cell.length_b   1.000
_cell.length_c   1.000
_cell.angle_alpha   90.00
_cell.angle_beta   90.00
_cell.angle_gamma   90.00
#
_symmetry.space_group_name_H-M   'P 1'
#
loop_
_entity.id
_entity.type
_entity.pdbx_description
1 polymer ?
#
loop_
_entity_poly.entity_id
_entity_poly.type
_entity_poly.pdbx_seq_one_letter_code
_entity_poly.pdbx_strand_id
1 'polypeptide(L)'
;MDVHTKRLLWRISFLFCVGVFFSFMLDFFQVQYRLSAFERNLLGSMFMSSPWWVPAICGTAAVSVGLLYPCLDNKLGESFPREWSNVMKCVALFVGINQASAKIELQSDWQLSLSLVLLSVILWWLCDRTNGGFGLSTLTAAVATLVAHYLVYNRIGRCSEKDLTFVRSWLPCVFFSGGITVGNIGRLLALDGDTEPLSQKRHQE
;
A
#
# COMPACT_ATOMS: atom_id res chain seq x y z
N MET A 1 -4.43 17.86 26.40
CA MET A 1 -3.87 17.24 25.18
C MET A 1 -3.57 18.35 24.20
N ASP A 2 -2.29 18.54 23.88
CA ASP A 2 -1.81 19.64 23.05
C ASP A 2 -2.34 19.51 21.61
N VAL A 3 -2.50 20.64 20.91
CA VAL A 3 -3.10 20.67 19.56
C VAL A 3 -2.25 19.86 18.57
N HIS A 4 -0.92 19.89 18.73
CA HIS A 4 0.01 19.08 17.97
C HIS A 4 -0.20 17.58 18.21
N THR A 5 -0.42 17.17 19.46
CA THR A 5 -0.71 15.77 19.80
C THR A 5 -2.02 15.30 19.19
N LYS A 6 -3.07 16.14 19.20
CA LYS A 6 -4.36 15.83 18.57
C LYS A 6 -4.20 15.60 17.06
N ARG A 7 -3.47 16.47 16.37
CA ARG A 7 -3.21 16.35 14.92
C ARG A 7 -2.40 15.11 14.57
N LEU A 8 -1.36 14.82 15.34
CA LEU A 8 -0.55 13.61 15.15
C LEU A 8 -1.38 12.35 15.34
N LEU A 9 -2.21 12.29 16.39
CA LEU A 9 -3.10 11.15 16.64
C LEU A 9 -4.12 10.96 15.51
N TRP A 10 -4.68 12.06 15.00
CA TRP A 10 -5.59 12.00 13.85
C TRP A 10 -4.90 11.42 12.60
N ARG A 11 -3.69 11.89 12.27
CA ARG A 11 -2.90 11.39 11.14
C ARG A 11 -2.55 9.91 11.30
N ILE A 12 -2.12 9.48 12.49
CA ILE A 12 -1.86 8.07 12.80
C ILE A 12 -3.13 7.25 12.60
N SER A 13 -4.24 7.69 13.18
CA SER A 13 -5.53 6.98 13.06
C SER A 13 -5.98 6.85 11.61
N PHE A 14 -5.87 7.92 10.82
CA PHE A 14 -6.27 7.91 9.41
C PHE A 14 -5.38 6.98 8.58
N LEU A 15 -4.05 7.07 8.73
CA LEU A 15 -3.11 6.19 8.03
C LEU A 15 -3.31 4.72 8.40
N PHE A 16 -3.59 4.43 9.67
CA PHE A 16 -3.91 3.07 10.13
C PHE A 16 -5.17 2.54 9.43
N CYS A 17 -6.25 3.33 9.40
CA CYS A 17 -7.48 2.96 8.71
C CYS A 17 -7.27 2.71 7.21
N VAL A 18 -6.47 3.56 6.54
CA VAL A 18 -6.10 3.36 5.12
C VAL A 18 -5.35 2.04 4.93
N GLY A 19 -4.38 1.73 5.79
CA GLY A 19 -3.63 0.47 5.72
C GLY A 19 -4.50 -0.76 5.95
N VAL A 20 -5.43 -0.70 6.90
CA VAL A 20 -6.43 -1.76 7.14
C VAL A 20 -7.34 -1.94 5.92
N PHE A 21 -7.82 -0.83 5.33
CA PHE A 21 -8.65 -0.87 4.12
C PHE A 21 -7.91 -1.51 2.94
N PHE A 22 -6.64 -1.15 2.71
CA PHE A 22 -5.82 -1.76 1.66
C PHE A 22 -5.58 -3.24 1.92
N SER A 23 -5.39 -3.66 3.17
CA SER A 23 -5.30 -5.08 3.52
C SER A 23 -6.57 -5.85 3.13
N PHE A 24 -7.75 -5.29 3.42
CA PHE A 24 -9.02 -5.92 3.04
C PHE A 24 -9.23 -5.95 1.52
N MET A 25 -8.84 -4.88 0.82
CA MET A 25 -8.87 -4.87 -0.65
C MET A 25 -8.01 -5.99 -1.22
N LEU A 26 -6.76 -6.14 -0.75
CA LEU A 26 -5.87 -7.21 -1.18
C LEU A 26 -6.45 -8.60 -0.91
N ASP A 27 -6.99 -8.81 0.28
CA ASP A 27 -7.62 -10.08 0.66
C ASP A 27 -8.82 -10.38 -0.24
N PHE A 28 -9.69 -9.38 -0.49
CA PHE A 28 -10.83 -9.52 -1.39
C PHE A 28 -10.41 -9.89 -2.81
N PHE A 29 -9.41 -9.23 -3.39
CA PHE A 29 -8.93 -9.55 -4.74
C PHE A 29 -8.25 -10.91 -4.82
N GLN A 30 -7.50 -11.30 -3.78
CA GLN A 30 -6.92 -12.64 -3.67
C GLN A 30 -8.00 -13.72 -3.53
N VAL A 31 -9.10 -13.44 -2.82
CA VAL A 31 -10.26 -14.33 -2.70
C VAL A 31 -10.98 -14.48 -4.04
N GLN A 32 -11.20 -13.39 -4.78
CA GLN A 32 -11.79 -13.44 -6.13
C GLN A 32 -10.95 -14.29 -7.09
N TYR A 33 -9.62 -14.18 -7.03
CA TYR A 33 -8.71 -15.02 -7.82
C TYR A 33 -8.76 -16.49 -7.41
N ARG A 34 -8.71 -16.79 -6.10
CA ARG A 34 -8.82 -18.18 -5.59
C ARG A 34 -10.17 -18.82 -5.91
N LEU A 35 -11.26 -18.04 -5.96
CA LEU A 35 -12.59 -18.51 -6.33
C LEU A 35 -12.65 -19.01 -7.78
N SER A 36 -11.93 -18.38 -8.71
CA SER A 36 -11.84 -18.86 -10.11
C SER A 36 -11.08 -20.18 -10.24
N ALA A 37 -10.14 -20.48 -9.33
CA ALA A 37 -9.38 -21.73 -9.30
C ALA A 37 -10.03 -22.85 -8.46
N PHE A 38 -11.00 -22.53 -7.60
CA PHE A 38 -11.51 -23.41 -6.53
C PHE A 38 -13.04 -23.48 -6.45
N GLU A 39 -13.76 -23.59 -7.57
CA GLU A 39 -15.09 -24.22 -7.52
C GLU A 39 -14.92 -25.72 -7.22
N ARG A 40 -15.02 -26.12 -5.93
CA ARG A 40 -15.89 -27.26 -5.58
C ARG A 40 -16.28 -27.53 -4.12
N ASN A 41 -15.61 -27.13 -3.02
CA ASN A 41 -15.99 -27.78 -1.72
C ASN A 41 -15.93 -27.01 -0.38
N LEU A 42 -15.49 -25.74 -0.25
CA LEU A 42 -15.23 -25.16 1.09
C LEU A 42 -15.70 -23.71 1.34
N LEU A 43 -16.72 -23.26 0.61
CA LEU A 43 -17.22 -21.87 0.64
C LEU A 43 -17.72 -21.36 2.02
N GLY A 44 -17.83 -22.20 3.05
CA GLY A 44 -18.31 -21.80 4.38
C GLY A 44 -17.25 -21.44 5.44
N SER A 45 -15.97 -21.83 5.28
CA SER A 45 -15.00 -21.77 6.41
C SER A 45 -13.84 -20.78 6.24
N MET A 46 -13.61 -20.22 5.05
CA MET A 46 -12.41 -19.42 4.77
C MET A 46 -12.57 -17.91 4.95
N PHE A 47 -13.80 -17.38 4.86
CA PHE A 47 -14.05 -15.93 4.99
C PHE A 47 -13.71 -15.37 6.39
N MET A 48 -13.54 -16.22 7.41
CA MET A 48 -13.18 -15.85 8.79
C MET A 48 -11.77 -16.31 9.22
N SER A 49 -10.91 -16.72 8.28
CA SER A 49 -9.58 -17.26 8.59
C SER A 49 -8.43 -16.39 8.09
N SER A 50 -8.70 -15.14 7.66
CA SER A 50 -7.63 -14.15 7.59
C SER A 50 -7.23 -13.83 9.02
N PRO A 51 -5.98 -14.04 9.41
CA PRO A 51 -5.57 -13.82 10.78
C PRO A 51 -5.79 -12.35 11.11
N TRP A 52 -6.55 -12.05 12.15
CA TRP A 52 -6.87 -10.69 12.61
C TRP A 52 -5.63 -9.77 12.78
N TRP A 53 -4.44 -10.37 12.90
CA TRP A 53 -3.17 -9.66 12.94
C TRP A 53 -2.69 -9.12 11.57
N VAL A 54 -3.12 -9.67 10.43
CA VAL A 54 -2.66 -9.23 9.09
C VAL A 54 -3.09 -7.79 8.81
N PRO A 55 -4.39 -7.42 8.95
CA PRO A 55 -4.80 -6.02 8.80
C PRO A 55 -4.11 -5.09 9.81
N ALA A 56 -3.85 -5.58 11.03
CA ALA A 56 -3.14 -4.81 12.05
C ALA A 56 -1.69 -4.52 11.63
N ILE A 57 -0.96 -5.51 11.09
CA ILE A 57 0.40 -5.31 10.56
C ILE A 57 0.38 -4.33 9.39
N CYS A 58 -0.53 -4.49 8.43
CA CYS A 58 -0.66 -3.56 7.31
C CYS A 58 -0.98 -2.12 7.76
N GLY A 59 -1.86 -1.97 8.77
CA GLY A 59 -2.16 -0.68 9.37
C GLY A 59 -0.93 -0.03 10.02
N THR A 60 -0.17 -0.79 10.82
CA THR A 60 1.07 -0.27 11.43
C THR A 60 2.16 0.07 10.39
N ALA A 61 2.30 -0.77 9.36
CA ALA A 61 3.21 -0.49 8.24
C ALA A 61 2.79 0.81 7.53
N ALA A 62 1.50 1.01 7.27
CA ALA A 62 1.00 2.23 6.64
C ALA A 62 1.28 3.49 7.48
N VAL A 63 1.11 3.41 8.80
CA VAL A 63 1.50 4.50 9.71
C VAL A 63 3.00 4.78 9.61
N SER A 64 3.83 3.74 9.66
CA SER A 64 5.29 3.93 9.62
C SER A 64 5.76 4.58 8.31
N VAL A 65 5.27 4.11 7.16
CA VAL A 65 5.58 4.67 5.84
C VAL A 65 5.04 6.10 5.72
N GLY A 66 3.77 6.31 6.07
CA GLY A 66 3.12 7.62 5.95
C GLY A 66 3.72 8.69 6.87
N LEU A 67 4.37 8.31 7.98
CA LEU A 67 5.14 9.22 8.84
C LEU A 67 6.58 9.43 8.35
N LEU A 68 7.23 8.39 7.83
CA LEU A 68 8.62 8.44 7.42
C LEU A 68 8.83 9.24 6.13
N TYR A 69 7.85 9.22 5.21
CA TYR A 69 7.88 9.98 3.96
C TYR A 69 8.17 11.48 4.18
N PRO A 70 7.37 12.22 4.98
CA PRO A 70 7.62 13.66 5.17
C PRO A 70 8.91 13.98 5.92
N CYS A 71 9.35 13.08 6.81
CA CYS A 71 10.65 13.22 7.47
C CYS A 71 11.80 13.09 6.46
N LEU A 72 11.66 12.18 5.50
CA LEU A 72 12.66 11.95 4.46
C LEU A 72 12.70 13.10 3.46
N ASP A 73 11.54 13.60 3.03
CA ASP A 73 11.45 14.77 2.14
C ASP A 73 12.13 15.99 2.76
N ASN A 74 11.91 16.25 4.05
CA ASN A 74 12.54 17.36 4.75
C ASN A 74 14.07 17.21 4.85
N LYS A 75 14.59 15.97 4.92
CA LYS A 75 16.03 15.70 4.91
C LYS A 75 16.66 15.81 3.53
N LEU A 76 15.93 15.41 2.48
CA LEU A 76 16.40 15.44 1.10
C LEU A 76 16.12 16.78 0.39
N GLY A 77 15.30 17.65 0.98
CA GLY A 77 14.87 18.91 0.37
C GLY A 77 13.92 18.70 -0.83
N GLU A 78 13.24 17.56 -0.91
CA GLU A 78 12.33 17.25 -2.00
C GLU A 78 10.99 17.97 -1.80
N SER A 79 10.48 18.59 -2.86
CA SER A 79 9.20 19.30 -2.85
C SER A 79 8.13 18.46 -3.54
N PHE A 80 7.03 18.20 -2.84
CA PHE A 80 5.91 17.41 -3.35
C PHE A 80 4.69 18.30 -3.68
N PRO A 81 4.04 18.11 -4.85
CA PRO A 81 2.85 18.87 -5.22
C PRO A 81 1.67 18.58 -4.28
N ARG A 82 1.11 19.63 -3.67
CA ARG A 82 0.16 19.54 -2.54
C ARG A 82 -1.29 19.43 -3.01
N GLU A 83 -1.65 18.31 -3.66
CA GLU A 83 -2.99 18.16 -4.24
C GLU A 83 -3.61 16.78 -3.95
N TRP A 84 -4.81 16.79 -3.35
CA TRP A 84 -5.66 15.60 -3.18
C TRP A 84 -5.98 14.91 -4.51
N SER A 85 -6.05 15.66 -5.62
CA SER A 85 -6.25 15.12 -6.97
C SER A 85 -5.16 14.11 -7.35
N ASN A 86 -3.89 14.42 -7.04
CA ASN A 86 -2.79 13.51 -7.36
C ASN A 86 -2.83 12.27 -6.46
N VAL A 87 -3.18 12.42 -5.18
CA VAL A 87 -3.40 11.27 -4.28
C VAL A 87 -4.50 10.35 -4.79
N MET A 88 -5.64 10.90 -5.23
CA MET A 88 -6.74 10.11 -5.79
C MET A 88 -6.33 9.38 -7.07
N LYS A 89 -5.51 9.99 -7.94
CA LYS A 89 -4.92 9.31 -9.10
C LYS A 89 -4.06 8.12 -8.66
N CYS A 90 -3.26 8.26 -7.60
CA CYS A 90 -2.44 7.17 -7.09
C CYS A 90 -3.27 6.04 -6.51
N VAL A 91 -4.33 6.35 -5.76
CA VAL A 91 -5.26 5.35 -5.25
C VAL A 91 -5.93 4.61 -6.41
N ALA A 92 -6.39 5.32 -7.44
CA ALA A 92 -6.99 4.71 -8.63
C ALA A 92 -6.00 3.82 -9.39
N LEU A 93 -4.76 4.28 -9.60
CA LEU A 93 -3.70 3.49 -10.23
C LEU A 93 -3.32 2.26 -9.39
N PHE A 94 -3.23 2.40 -8.08
CA PHE A 94 -2.98 1.30 -7.15
C PHE A 94 -4.09 0.24 -7.23
N VAL A 95 -5.35 0.65 -7.17
CA VAL A 95 -6.49 -0.26 -7.33
C VAL A 95 -6.47 -0.93 -8.71
N GLY A 96 -6.10 -0.19 -9.76
CA GLY A 96 -5.92 -0.73 -11.10
C GLY A 96 -4.82 -1.79 -11.19
N ILE A 97 -3.64 -1.55 -10.61
CA ILE A 97 -2.54 -2.52 -10.50
C ILE A 97 -3.01 -3.75 -9.72
N ASN A 98 -3.69 -3.55 -8.60
CA ASN A 98 -4.19 -4.63 -7.76
C ASN A 98 -5.21 -5.50 -8.52
N GLN A 99 -6.15 -4.89 -9.23
CA GLN A 99 -7.11 -5.59 -10.06
C GLN A 99 -6.43 -6.31 -11.24
N ALA A 100 -5.49 -5.66 -11.91
CA ALA A 100 -4.73 -6.24 -13.01
C ALA A 100 -3.94 -7.47 -12.55
N SER A 101 -3.32 -7.40 -11.36
CA SER A 101 -2.57 -8.51 -10.78
C SER A 101 -3.44 -9.73 -10.45
N ALA A 102 -4.72 -9.51 -10.12
CA ALA A 102 -5.65 -10.58 -9.77
C ALA A 102 -6.41 -11.17 -10.98
N LYS A 103 -6.48 -10.47 -12.13
CA LYS A 103 -7.29 -10.89 -13.28
C LYS A 103 -6.48 -11.27 -14.52
N ILE A 104 -5.27 -10.75 -14.69
CA ILE A 104 -4.49 -10.99 -15.90
C ILE A 104 -3.68 -12.26 -15.68
N GLU A 105 -4.06 -13.37 -16.31
CA GLU A 105 -3.17 -14.53 -16.49
C GLU A 105 -2.64 -14.49 -17.92
N LEU A 106 -1.57 -13.75 -18.15
CA LEU A 106 -0.86 -13.79 -19.43
C LEU A 106 -0.25 -15.19 -19.62
N GLN A 107 -0.16 -15.66 -20.88
CA GLN A 107 0.41 -16.96 -21.23
C GLN A 107 1.86 -17.19 -20.75
N SER A 108 2.56 -16.15 -20.29
CA SER A 108 3.93 -16.24 -19.80
C SER A 108 4.14 -15.39 -18.54
N ASP A 109 4.66 -16.00 -17.48
CA ASP A 109 4.90 -15.38 -16.16
C ASP A 109 5.77 -14.11 -16.22
N TRP A 110 6.70 -14.07 -17.17
CA TRP A 110 7.60 -12.93 -17.37
C TRP A 110 6.87 -11.70 -17.95
N GLN A 111 5.88 -11.90 -18.83
CA GLN A 111 5.12 -10.81 -19.45
C GLN A 111 4.25 -10.09 -18.42
N LEU A 112 3.65 -10.87 -17.51
CA LEU A 112 2.88 -10.36 -16.39
C LEU A 112 3.76 -9.53 -15.45
N SER A 113 4.90 -10.10 -15.04
CA SER A 113 5.86 -9.43 -14.16
C SER A 113 6.33 -8.10 -14.75
N LEU A 114 6.70 -8.10 -16.03
CA LEU A 114 7.19 -6.91 -16.73
C LEU A 114 6.11 -5.83 -16.85
N SER A 115 4.86 -6.22 -17.12
CA SER A 115 3.72 -5.29 -17.17
C SER A 115 3.45 -4.64 -15.81
N LEU A 116 3.51 -5.41 -14.72
CA LEU A 116 3.31 -4.89 -13.37
C LEU A 116 4.44 -3.98 -12.91
N VAL A 117 5.69 -4.29 -13.29
CA VAL A 117 6.84 -3.41 -13.05
C VAL A 117 6.66 -2.10 -13.81
N LEU A 118 6.27 -2.15 -15.08
CA LEU A 118 6.01 -0.95 -15.88
C LEU A 118 4.90 -0.11 -15.26
N LEU A 119 3.78 -0.71 -14.85
CA LEU A 119 2.69 0.01 -14.18
C LEU A 119 3.14 0.63 -12.85
N SER A 120 3.98 -0.06 -12.08
CA SER A 120 4.53 0.44 -10.82
C SER A 120 5.47 1.64 -11.03
N VAL A 121 6.32 1.58 -12.07
CA VAL A 121 7.20 2.69 -12.46
C VAL A 121 6.39 3.87 -12.99
N ILE A 122 5.36 3.61 -13.81
CA ILE A 122 4.43 4.64 -14.30
C ILE A 122 3.72 5.31 -13.13
N LEU A 123 3.26 4.54 -12.15
CA LEU A 123 2.64 5.09 -10.94
C LEU A 123 3.62 6.01 -10.23
N TRP A 124 4.85 5.56 -9.95
CA TRP A 124 5.86 6.41 -9.31
C TRP A 124 6.10 7.70 -10.10
N TRP A 125 6.26 7.60 -11.42
CA TRP A 125 6.51 8.74 -12.28
C TRP A 125 5.36 9.76 -12.30
N LEU A 126 4.10 9.29 -12.34
CA LEU A 126 2.92 10.14 -12.40
C LEU A 126 2.53 10.73 -11.04
N CYS A 127 2.78 10.00 -9.96
CA CYS A 127 2.27 10.32 -8.63
C CYS A 127 3.23 11.06 -7.71
N ASP A 128 4.51 10.68 -7.77
CA ASP A 128 5.46 10.98 -6.71
C ASP A 128 6.70 11.67 -7.29
N ARG A 129 7.37 11.02 -8.26
CA ARG A 129 8.59 11.49 -8.93
C ARG A 129 9.76 11.81 -7.99
N THR A 130 9.63 11.61 -6.68
CA THR A 130 10.70 11.80 -5.70
C THR A 130 11.62 10.57 -5.61
N ASN A 131 12.90 10.81 -5.36
CA ASN A 131 13.90 9.75 -5.17
C ASN A 131 13.74 9.11 -3.79
N GLY A 132 13.44 9.91 -2.76
CA GLY A 132 13.18 9.41 -1.41
C GLY A 132 11.96 8.49 -1.36
N GLY A 133 10.88 8.88 -2.04
CA GLY A 133 9.67 8.06 -2.16
C GLY A 133 9.93 6.74 -2.90
N PHE A 134 10.68 6.78 -4.01
CA PHE A 134 11.05 5.55 -4.72
C PHE A 134 11.82 4.57 -3.83
N GLY A 135 12.87 5.06 -3.16
CA GLY A 135 13.73 4.24 -2.31
C GLY A 135 12.97 3.65 -1.12
N LEU A 136 12.15 4.46 -0.46
CA LEU A 136 11.41 4.03 0.72
C LEU A 136 10.31 3.02 0.39
N SER A 137 9.59 3.20 -0.72
CA SER A 137 8.65 2.20 -1.21
C SER A 137 9.32 0.91 -1.65
N THR A 138 10.48 0.99 -2.30
CA THR A 138 11.25 -0.20 -2.69
C THR A 138 11.68 -1.01 -1.47
N LEU A 139 12.22 -0.34 -0.44
CA LEU A 139 12.62 -0.98 0.82
C LEU A 139 11.41 -1.62 1.52
N THR A 140 10.30 -0.87 1.62
CA THR A 140 9.07 -1.37 2.24
C THR A 140 8.53 -2.59 1.49
N ALA A 141 8.52 -2.55 0.16
CA ALA A 141 8.05 -3.65 -0.68
C ALA A 141 8.94 -4.89 -0.52
N ALA A 142 10.27 -4.72 -0.46
CA ALA A 142 11.20 -5.82 -0.22
C ALA A 142 10.92 -6.48 1.15
N VAL A 143 10.83 -5.68 2.22
CA VAL A 143 10.56 -6.19 3.58
C VAL A 143 9.19 -6.87 3.64
N ALA A 144 8.14 -6.25 3.10
CA ALA A 144 6.79 -6.81 3.09
C ALA A 144 6.72 -8.14 2.30
N THR A 145 7.41 -8.21 1.15
CA THR A 145 7.50 -9.45 0.36
C THR A 145 8.24 -10.54 1.11
N LEU A 146 9.34 -10.22 1.80
CA LEU A 146 10.09 -11.18 2.62
C LEU A 146 9.26 -11.69 3.79
N VAL A 147 8.54 -10.81 4.48
CA VAL A 147 7.62 -11.18 5.57
C VAL A 147 6.50 -12.07 5.04
N ALA A 148 5.88 -11.70 3.93
CA ALA A 148 4.85 -12.53 3.30
C ALA A 148 5.40 -13.90 2.88
N HIS A 149 6.60 -13.94 2.30
CA HIS A 149 7.27 -15.19 1.93
C HIS A 149 7.54 -16.07 3.14
N TYR A 150 8.08 -15.50 4.23
CA TYR A 150 8.33 -16.20 5.48
C TYR A 150 7.03 -16.75 6.11
N LEU A 151 5.95 -15.97 6.07
CA LEU A 151 4.64 -16.38 6.59
C LEU A 151 4.04 -17.53 5.78
N VAL A 152 4.14 -17.48 4.45
CA VAL A 152 3.70 -18.56 3.57
C VAL A 152 4.51 -19.83 3.82
N TYR A 153 5.83 -19.70 3.92
CA TYR A 153 6.74 -20.81 4.22
C TYR A 153 6.42 -21.49 5.56
N ASN A 154 6.18 -20.72 6.62
CA ASN A 154 5.85 -21.27 7.94
C ASN A 154 4.42 -21.81 8.05
N ARG A 155 3.46 -21.28 7.27
CA ARG A 155 2.05 -21.73 7.33
C ARG A 155 1.75 -22.96 6.48
N ILE A 156 2.42 -23.12 5.35
CA ILE A 156 2.05 -24.13 4.35
C ILE A 156 3.32 -24.83 3.88
N GLY A 157 3.77 -25.84 4.63
CA GLY A 157 4.86 -26.72 4.22
C GLY A 157 4.59 -27.58 2.97
N ARG A 158 3.62 -27.21 2.11
CA ARG A 158 3.13 -28.00 0.95
C ARG A 158 2.57 -27.18 -0.24
N CYS A 159 2.97 -25.93 -0.46
CA CYS A 159 2.61 -25.24 -1.71
C CYS A 159 3.51 -25.71 -2.86
N SER A 160 2.91 -26.07 -3.99
CA SER A 160 3.61 -26.41 -5.24
C SER A 160 4.51 -25.24 -5.67
N GLU A 161 5.77 -25.52 -6.05
CA GLU A 161 6.78 -24.49 -6.42
C GLU A 161 6.29 -23.48 -7.49
N LYS A 162 5.37 -23.91 -8.37
CA LYS A 162 4.83 -23.08 -9.45
C LYS A 162 3.84 -22.02 -8.95
N ASP A 163 2.97 -22.35 -8.01
CA ASP A 163 2.01 -21.40 -7.42
C ASP A 163 2.73 -20.35 -6.55
N LEU A 164 3.82 -20.77 -5.88
CA LEU A 164 4.67 -19.90 -5.08
C LEU A 164 5.42 -18.87 -5.92
N THR A 165 5.88 -19.25 -7.11
CA THR A 165 6.65 -18.38 -8.00
C THR A 165 5.77 -17.31 -8.66
N PHE A 166 4.53 -17.64 -9.00
CA PHE A 166 3.55 -16.68 -9.52
C PHE A 166 3.07 -15.69 -8.44
N VAL A 167 2.76 -16.16 -7.23
CA VAL A 167 2.42 -15.26 -6.10
C VAL A 167 3.60 -14.31 -5.78
N ARG A 168 4.84 -14.77 -5.99
CA ARG A 168 6.05 -13.97 -5.77
C ARG A 168 6.24 -12.86 -6.81
N SER A 169 5.68 -12.97 -8.01
CA SER A 169 5.98 -12.03 -9.09
C SER A 169 5.19 -10.72 -9.02
N TRP A 170 3.93 -10.77 -8.57
CA TRP A 170 3.07 -9.58 -8.50
C TRP A 170 3.08 -8.88 -7.14
N LEU A 171 3.31 -9.63 -6.05
CA LEU A 171 3.26 -9.12 -4.68
C LEU A 171 4.23 -7.94 -4.40
N PRO A 172 5.49 -7.94 -4.89
CA PRO A 172 6.39 -6.80 -4.73
C PRO A 172 5.87 -5.53 -5.41
N CYS A 173 5.26 -5.65 -6.59
CA CYS A 173 4.70 -4.52 -7.34
C CYS A 173 3.52 -3.90 -6.60
N VAL A 174 2.67 -4.74 -6.01
CA VAL A 174 1.52 -4.31 -5.21
C VAL A 174 1.97 -3.63 -3.91
N PHE A 175 2.94 -4.19 -3.19
CA PHE A 175 3.48 -3.51 -2.00
C PHE A 175 4.21 -2.22 -2.32
N PHE A 176 4.94 -2.16 -3.44
CA PHE A 176 5.61 -0.95 -3.89
C PHE A 176 4.59 0.16 -4.20
N SER A 177 3.57 -0.13 -5.01
CA SER A 177 2.52 0.83 -5.36
C SER A 177 1.68 1.26 -4.16
N GLY A 178 1.39 0.34 -3.24
CA GLY A 178 0.74 0.65 -1.96
C GLY A 178 1.59 1.59 -1.09
N GLY A 179 2.91 1.35 -1.03
CA GLY A 179 3.87 2.20 -0.34
C GLY A 179 3.88 3.64 -0.84
N ILE A 180 3.93 3.85 -2.17
CA ILE A 180 3.90 5.18 -2.78
C ILE A 180 2.57 5.88 -2.45
N THR A 181 1.45 5.15 -2.56
CA THR A 181 0.12 5.70 -2.32
C THR A 181 -0.05 6.14 -0.86
N VAL A 182 0.32 5.29 0.09
CA VAL A 182 0.25 5.59 1.54
C VAL A 182 1.24 6.69 1.91
N GLY A 183 2.43 6.69 1.33
CA GLY A 183 3.44 7.75 1.51
C GLY A 183 2.93 9.11 1.06
N ASN A 184 2.29 9.17 -0.11
CA ASN A 184 1.68 10.41 -0.63
C ASN A 184 0.51 10.90 0.22
N ILE A 185 -0.34 9.99 0.73
CA ILE A 185 -1.38 10.33 1.73
C ILE A 185 -0.72 10.91 2.99
N GLY A 186 0.37 10.28 3.45
CA GLY A 186 1.13 10.71 4.61
C GLY A 186 1.72 12.11 4.48
N ARG A 187 2.26 12.46 3.31
CA ARG A 187 2.72 13.83 2.96
C ARG A 187 1.59 14.83 3.01
N LEU A 188 0.46 14.51 2.38
CA LEU A 188 -0.67 15.43 2.32
C LEU A 188 -1.25 15.71 3.72
N LEU A 189 -1.39 14.68 4.56
CA LEU A 189 -1.84 14.82 5.95
C LEU A 189 -0.85 15.58 6.84
N ALA A 190 0.45 15.52 6.54
CA ALA A 190 1.44 16.32 7.26
C ALA A 190 1.23 17.82 6.99
N LEU A 191 0.96 18.16 5.73
CA LEU A 191 0.81 19.54 5.26
C LEU A 191 -0.50 20.19 5.72
N ASP A 192 -1.60 19.44 5.71
CA ASP A 192 -2.90 19.92 6.21
C ASP A 192 -2.81 20.27 7.71
N GLY A 193 -2.00 19.53 8.48
CA GLY A 193 -1.77 19.80 9.90
C GLY A 193 -1.02 21.11 10.20
N ASP A 194 -0.16 21.56 9.28
CA ASP A 194 0.66 22.77 9.43
C ASP A 194 -0.03 24.05 8.92
N THR A 195 -1.07 23.91 8.09
CA THR A 195 -1.77 25.06 7.44
C THR A 195 -2.91 25.63 8.29
N GLU A 196 -3.50 24.83 9.19
CA GLU A 196 -4.60 25.27 10.09
C GLU A 196 -4.30 26.39 11.11
N PRO A 197 -3.09 26.60 11.67
CA PRO A 197 -2.91 27.62 12.71
C PRO A 197 -3.08 29.07 12.21
N LEU A 198 -3.08 29.30 10.89
CA LEU A 198 -3.25 30.63 10.29
C LEU A 198 -4.71 30.96 9.91
N SER A 199 -5.56 29.97 9.66
CA SER A 199 -6.98 30.21 9.35
C SER A 199 -7.76 30.58 10.62
N GLN A 200 -7.43 29.94 11.75
CA GLN A 200 -8.15 30.18 13.00
C GLN A 200 -7.85 31.55 13.62
N LYS A 201 -6.69 32.16 13.34
CA LYS A 201 -6.39 33.56 13.72
C LYS A 201 -7.11 34.60 12.86
N ARG A 202 -7.34 34.32 11.57
CA ARG A 202 -7.97 35.27 10.64
C ARG A 202 -9.50 35.36 10.77
N HIS A 203 -10.12 34.39 11.44
CA HIS A 203 -11.57 34.41 11.74
C HIS A 203 -11.89 35.01 13.12
N GLN A 204 -10.87 35.48 13.86
CA GLN A 204 -11.02 36.15 15.16
C GLN A 204 -10.65 37.65 15.12
N GLU A 205 -10.32 38.19 13.96
CA GLU A 205 -10.18 39.64 13.70
C GLU A 205 -11.32 40.11 12.79
#